data_AF-A0A1H5ZCC4-F1
#
_entry.id   AF-A0A1H5ZCC4-F1
#
_cell.length_a   1.000
_cell.length_b   1.000
_cell.length_c   1.000
_cell.angle_alpha   90.00
_cell.angle_beta   90.00
_cell.angle_gamma   90.00
#
_symmetry.space_group_name_H-M   'P 1'
#
loop_
_entity.id
_entity.type
_entity.pdbx_description
1 polymer ?
#
loop_
_entity_poly.entity_id
_entity_poly.type
_entity_poly.pdbx_seq_one_letter_code
_entity_poly.pdbx_strand_id
1 'polypeptide(L)'
;MSIRKVVIPGVLLAGALFVPSLPAHASGDDVYLAAGLRGANEVGDAGDADGRSTVVLKISGNEVSYAVRWNKIGTPMAGHVHQGAKGVNGDVKLPFFTTALPKSVLGVTGTVTADNELVKALVDNPGGFYANLHDRVHPKGAVRGQFHRLSRPVDLGGVLHGSDQATLSAGADGAQEVPAGDPDGRATWWLRPSGSSIAYTARWSGLGRVTNGHVHKGAPGRNGAVVADLFAETKGLPENVTGVAGVTPVPAKVVKRIAADPGAYYTNLHTPDFKRGAVRGRLSGDAFTHPRALTAEVLTGAQIYSCTRLPAGGFGFTQFGVAATLRRDIDHSFVTPASGPPQWIAPDDSAVRGAVVTRTPNDGHLPELLLDATQSGANTGLLAHATQILRLNTTGGVAPTGTCQPGTEARVPYGADYIFLG
;
A
#
# COMPACT_ATOMS: atom_id res chain seq x y z
N MET A 1 68.73 41.88 37.34
CA MET A 1 68.76 41.05 36.11
C MET A 1 67.32 40.85 35.68
N SER A 2 66.89 41.57 34.63
CA SER A 2 65.49 41.69 34.20
C SER A 2 65.17 40.60 33.18
N ILE A 3 64.13 39.79 33.43
CA ILE A 3 63.53 38.92 32.41
C ILE A 3 62.16 39.52 32.08
N ARG A 4 62.07 40.19 30.93
CA ARG A 4 60.80 40.65 30.35
C ARG A 4 60.10 39.45 29.71
N LYS A 5 58.92 39.08 30.23
CA LYS A 5 58.02 38.12 29.58
C LYS A 5 57.29 38.84 28.44
N VAL A 6 57.47 38.35 27.21
CA VAL A 6 56.71 38.77 26.03
C VAL A 6 55.38 38.01 26.04
N VAL A 7 54.27 38.75 26.02
CA VAL A 7 52.92 38.21 25.82
C VAL A 7 52.57 38.39 24.35
N ILE A 8 52.34 37.29 23.64
CA ILE A 8 51.82 37.28 22.27
C ILE A 8 50.30 37.12 22.36
N PRO A 9 49.48 38.02 21.78
CA PRO A 9 48.04 37.81 21.72
C PRO A 9 47.72 36.78 20.63
N GLY A 10 47.10 35.66 21.04
CA GLY A 10 46.57 34.66 20.12
C GLY A 10 45.36 35.19 19.35
N VAL A 11 45.49 35.27 18.04
CA VAL A 11 44.38 35.55 17.13
C VAL A 11 43.52 34.29 17.01
N LEU A 12 42.30 34.34 17.53
CA LEU A 12 41.26 33.33 17.23
C LEU A 12 40.77 33.55 15.80
N LEU A 13 41.24 32.72 14.87
CA LEU A 13 40.65 32.60 13.54
C LEU A 13 39.36 31.78 13.68
N ALA A 14 38.21 32.46 13.69
CA ALA A 14 36.92 31.82 13.51
C ALA A 14 36.79 31.37 12.05
N GLY A 15 37.15 30.13 11.76
CA GLY A 15 36.90 29.50 10.46
C GLY A 15 35.40 29.30 10.28
N ALA A 16 34.77 30.12 9.44
CA ALA A 16 33.40 29.88 8.99
C ALA A 16 33.38 28.58 8.18
N LEU A 17 32.85 27.52 8.77
CA LEU A 17 32.51 26.28 8.06
C LEU A 17 31.40 26.61 7.06
N PHE A 18 31.76 26.72 5.79
CA PHE A 18 30.81 26.66 4.69
C PHE A 18 30.24 25.24 4.64
N VAL A 19 29.09 25.03 5.26
CA VAL A 19 28.26 23.86 5.00
C VAL A 19 27.61 24.09 3.64
N PRO A 20 27.89 23.29 2.60
CA PRO A 20 27.15 23.40 1.36
C PRO A 20 25.70 23.01 1.65
N SER A 21 24.80 24.00 1.60
CA SER A 21 23.37 23.78 1.62
C SER A 21 23.03 22.91 0.42
N LEU A 22 22.53 21.69 0.67
CA LEU A 22 21.88 20.91 -0.38
C LEU A 22 20.79 21.81 -0.99
N PRO A 23 20.62 21.81 -2.32
CA PRO A 23 19.51 22.54 -2.93
C PRO A 23 18.23 22.00 -2.29
N ALA A 24 17.51 22.88 -1.58
CA ALA A 24 16.13 22.64 -1.23
C ALA A 24 15.40 22.37 -2.56
N HIS A 25 15.03 21.11 -2.78
CA HIS A 25 14.20 20.76 -3.92
C HIS A 25 12.94 21.61 -3.76
N ALA A 26 12.65 22.46 -4.75
CA ALA A 26 11.42 23.20 -4.80
C ALA A 26 10.28 22.20 -4.64
N SER A 27 9.53 22.31 -3.54
CA SER A 27 8.40 21.41 -3.25
C SER A 27 7.29 21.69 -4.25
N GLY A 28 7.30 20.98 -5.37
CA GLY A 28 6.03 20.62 -6.01
C GLY A 28 5.28 19.72 -5.05
N ASP A 29 3.96 19.88 -4.96
CA ASP A 29 3.13 18.97 -4.17
C ASP A 29 3.28 17.54 -4.71
N ASP A 30 3.53 16.58 -3.80
CA ASP A 30 3.66 15.16 -4.15
C ASP A 30 2.40 14.67 -4.88
N VAL A 31 2.58 13.93 -5.98
CA VAL A 31 1.46 13.35 -6.74
C VAL A 31 1.29 11.88 -6.40
N TYR A 32 0.06 11.48 -6.09
CA TYR A 32 -0.28 10.11 -5.75
C TYR A 32 -1.13 9.47 -6.84
N LEU A 33 -0.70 8.29 -7.30
CA LEU A 33 -1.45 7.47 -8.27
C LEU A 33 -1.72 6.10 -7.66
N ALA A 34 -2.91 5.54 -7.88
CA ALA A 34 -3.25 4.20 -7.43
C ALA A 34 -3.87 3.35 -8.54
N ALA A 35 -3.61 2.04 -8.49
CA ALA A 35 -4.20 1.05 -9.38
C ALA A 35 -4.67 -0.17 -8.57
N GLY A 36 -5.87 -0.66 -8.91
CA GLY A 36 -6.40 -1.94 -8.47
C GLY A 36 -6.28 -2.98 -9.57
N LEU A 37 -5.52 -4.03 -9.35
CA LEU A 37 -5.15 -5.00 -10.38
C LEU A 37 -5.96 -6.29 -10.23
N ARG A 38 -6.44 -6.83 -11.36
CA ARG A 38 -7.10 -8.16 -11.49
C ARG A 38 -6.50 -8.92 -12.67
N GLY A 39 -6.50 -10.25 -12.63
CA GLY A 39 -6.12 -11.04 -13.80
C GLY A 39 -7.14 -10.96 -14.93
N ALA A 40 -8.41 -10.68 -14.61
CA ALA A 40 -9.46 -10.41 -15.60
C ALA A 40 -9.21 -9.13 -16.43
N ASN A 41 -8.26 -8.28 -16.02
CA ASN A 41 -7.89 -7.07 -16.75
C ASN A 41 -6.74 -7.30 -17.74
N GLU A 42 -6.12 -8.49 -17.75
CA GLU A 42 -5.08 -8.82 -18.72
C GLU A 42 -5.63 -8.81 -20.15
N VAL A 43 -4.75 -8.50 -21.11
CA VAL A 43 -5.10 -8.39 -22.52
C VAL A 43 -4.32 -9.43 -23.32
N GLY A 44 -5.05 -10.29 -24.03
CA GLY A 44 -4.51 -11.44 -24.75
C GLY A 44 -4.63 -12.69 -23.90
N ASP A 45 -3.59 -13.04 -23.17
CA ASP A 45 -3.58 -14.23 -22.32
C ASP A 45 -4.32 -13.98 -21.00
N ALA A 46 -4.99 -15.00 -20.48
CA ALA A 46 -5.68 -14.91 -19.20
C ALA A 46 -4.66 -14.73 -18.07
N GLY A 47 -4.90 -13.73 -17.23
CA GLY A 47 -4.19 -13.57 -15.96
C GLY A 47 -4.69 -14.53 -14.89
N ASP A 48 -4.20 -14.32 -13.68
CA ASP A 48 -4.59 -15.10 -12.51
C ASP A 48 -6.07 -14.79 -12.15
N ALA A 49 -6.90 -15.83 -12.18
CA ALA A 49 -8.36 -15.71 -12.08
C ALA A 49 -8.83 -15.09 -10.75
N ASP A 50 -8.19 -15.44 -9.63
CA ASP A 50 -8.50 -14.90 -8.31
C ASP A 50 -7.43 -13.97 -7.74
N GLY A 51 -6.36 -13.76 -8.52
CA GLY A 51 -5.31 -12.78 -8.27
C GLY A 51 -5.81 -11.35 -8.14
N ARG A 52 -5.23 -10.65 -7.16
CA ARG A 52 -5.46 -9.23 -6.88
C ARG A 52 -4.17 -8.54 -6.49
N SER A 53 -4.03 -7.26 -6.84
CA SER A 53 -2.99 -6.41 -6.28
C SER A 53 -3.47 -4.95 -6.14
N THR A 54 -2.87 -4.23 -5.19
CA THR A 54 -2.95 -2.78 -5.10
C THR A 54 -1.55 -2.20 -5.31
N VAL A 55 -1.45 -1.22 -6.21
CA VAL A 55 -0.22 -0.46 -6.46
C VAL A 55 -0.50 1.00 -6.18
N VAL A 56 0.35 1.65 -5.39
CA VAL A 56 0.31 3.09 -5.15
C VAL A 56 1.69 3.67 -5.45
N LEU A 57 1.71 4.77 -6.20
CA LEU A 57 2.89 5.57 -6.50
C LEU A 57 2.80 6.90 -5.76
N LYS A 58 3.93 7.34 -5.21
CA LYS A 58 4.18 8.70 -4.75
C LYS A 58 5.27 9.30 -5.64
N ILE A 59 4.94 10.36 -6.36
CA ILE A 59 5.84 11.04 -7.29
C ILE A 59 6.26 12.38 -6.67
N SER A 60 7.56 12.52 -6.41
CA SER A 60 8.18 13.70 -5.80
C SER A 60 9.30 14.19 -6.73
N GLY A 61 9.00 15.14 -7.60
CA GLY A 61 9.91 15.48 -8.71
C GLY A 61 10.12 14.28 -9.63
N ASN A 62 11.37 13.83 -9.81
CA ASN A 62 11.71 12.66 -10.61
C ASN A 62 11.83 11.36 -9.80
N GLU A 63 11.61 11.43 -8.49
CA GLU A 63 11.59 10.28 -7.60
C GLU A 63 10.18 9.66 -7.56
N VAL A 64 10.09 8.36 -7.81
CA VAL A 64 8.84 7.59 -7.74
C VAL A 64 8.99 6.52 -6.68
N SER A 65 8.46 6.78 -5.48
CA SER A 65 8.28 5.75 -4.46
C SER A 65 7.03 4.94 -4.77
N TYR A 66 7.10 3.62 -4.58
CA TYR A 66 5.98 2.72 -4.83
C TYR A 66 5.69 1.83 -3.63
N ALA A 67 4.43 1.44 -3.51
CA ALA A 67 4.00 0.30 -2.72
C ALA A 67 3.22 -0.65 -3.62
N VAL A 68 3.60 -1.93 -3.60
CA VAL A 68 2.91 -3.00 -4.31
C VAL A 68 2.54 -4.07 -3.29
N ARG A 69 1.26 -4.41 -3.18
CA ARG A 69 0.78 -5.52 -2.34
C ARG A 69 -0.11 -6.43 -3.17
N TRP A 70 0.09 -7.73 -3.07
CA TRP A 70 -0.66 -8.72 -3.84
C TRP A 70 -1.25 -9.81 -2.95
N ASN A 71 -2.25 -10.48 -3.50
CA ASN A 71 -2.91 -11.60 -2.87
C ASN A 71 -3.32 -12.60 -3.95
N LYS A 72 -3.12 -13.89 -3.66
CA LYS A 72 -3.53 -15.00 -4.54
C LYS A 72 -2.98 -14.92 -5.96
N ILE A 73 -1.71 -14.53 -6.09
CA ILE A 73 -0.94 -14.73 -7.32
C ILE A 73 0.28 -15.58 -7.01
N GLY A 74 0.89 -16.18 -8.03
CA GLY A 74 2.21 -16.78 -7.89
C GLY A 74 3.25 -15.74 -7.43
N THR A 75 4.38 -16.19 -6.90
CA THR A 75 5.46 -15.30 -6.47
C THR A 75 5.87 -14.38 -7.63
N PRO A 76 5.73 -13.04 -7.49
CA PRO A 76 6.05 -12.14 -8.58
C PRO A 76 7.54 -12.21 -8.95
N MET A 77 7.80 -12.34 -10.25
CA MET A 77 9.15 -12.26 -10.82
C MET A 77 9.48 -10.87 -11.34
N ALA A 78 8.45 -10.09 -11.66
CA ALA A 78 8.60 -8.75 -12.16
C ALA A 78 7.32 -7.93 -11.89
N GLY A 79 7.49 -6.61 -11.77
CA GLY A 79 6.39 -5.68 -11.64
C GLY A 79 6.78 -4.33 -12.20
N HIS A 80 5.93 -3.74 -13.04
CA HIS A 80 6.27 -2.52 -13.75
C HIS A 80 5.05 -1.62 -14.03
N VAL A 81 5.32 -0.39 -14.45
CA VAL A 81 4.40 0.50 -15.14
C VAL A 81 4.57 0.37 -16.64
N HIS A 82 3.46 0.24 -17.36
CA HIS A 82 3.38 0.29 -18.81
C HIS A 82 2.62 1.53 -19.28
N GLN A 83 2.92 2.00 -20.49
CA GLN A 83 2.16 3.07 -21.16
C GLN A 83 1.17 2.47 -22.17
N GLY A 84 -0.10 2.40 -21.81
CA GLY A 84 -1.19 1.90 -22.65
C GLY A 84 -2.56 2.21 -22.06
N ALA A 85 -3.51 2.55 -22.92
CA ALA A 85 -4.90 2.74 -22.54
C ALA A 85 -5.54 1.43 -22.06
N LYS A 86 -6.70 1.53 -21.38
CA LYS A 86 -7.50 0.38 -20.96
C LYS A 86 -7.77 -0.55 -22.16
N GLY A 87 -7.48 -1.84 -21.99
CA GLY A 87 -7.68 -2.85 -23.04
C GLY A 87 -6.58 -2.91 -24.11
N VAL A 88 -5.53 -2.09 -24.01
CA VAL A 88 -4.40 -2.06 -24.96
C VAL A 88 -3.10 -2.40 -24.24
N ASN A 89 -2.27 -3.25 -24.85
CA ASN A 89 -0.92 -3.54 -24.35
C ASN A 89 0.04 -2.39 -24.68
N GLY A 90 0.95 -2.08 -23.76
CA GLY A 90 1.89 -0.97 -23.87
C GLY A 90 3.32 -1.36 -23.52
N ASP A 91 4.29 -0.53 -23.90
CA ASP A 91 5.69 -0.72 -23.53
C ASP A 91 5.90 -0.53 -22.03
N VAL A 92 6.85 -1.27 -21.47
CA VAL A 92 7.35 -1.04 -20.10
C VAL A 92 8.04 0.32 -20.05
N LYS A 93 7.63 1.17 -19.11
CA LYS A 93 8.23 2.50 -18.91
C LYS A 93 8.95 2.65 -17.57
N LEU A 94 8.44 2.02 -16.50
CA LEU A 94 9.05 2.12 -15.18
C LEU A 94 9.06 0.76 -14.46
N PRO A 95 10.20 0.08 -14.40
CA PRO A 95 10.32 -1.14 -13.62
C PRO A 95 10.29 -0.88 -12.10
N PHE A 96 9.46 -1.62 -11.35
CA PHE A 96 9.55 -1.66 -9.89
C PHE A 96 10.61 -2.67 -9.44
N PHE A 97 10.55 -3.88 -9.99
CA PHE A 97 11.53 -4.94 -9.77
C PHE A 97 11.51 -5.91 -10.95
N THR A 98 12.65 -6.53 -11.25
CA THR A 98 12.84 -7.43 -12.40
C THR A 98 13.42 -8.80 -11.99
N THR A 99 13.47 -9.07 -10.69
CA THR A 99 13.95 -10.33 -10.13
C THR A 99 12.91 -10.92 -9.20
N ALA A 100 12.87 -12.26 -9.14
CA ALA A 100 12.00 -12.98 -8.23
C ALA A 100 12.19 -12.55 -6.78
N LEU A 101 11.08 -12.36 -6.09
CA LEU A 101 11.04 -12.09 -4.65
C LEU A 101 10.92 -13.40 -3.86
N PRO A 102 11.25 -13.41 -2.55
CA PRO A 102 11.04 -14.59 -1.72
C PRO A 102 9.56 -14.99 -1.66
N LYS A 103 9.28 -16.29 -1.63
CA LYS A 103 7.90 -16.83 -1.64
C LYS A 103 7.02 -16.35 -0.47
N SER A 104 7.62 -16.04 0.67
CA SER A 104 6.87 -15.54 1.85
C SER A 104 6.46 -14.08 1.73
N VAL A 105 7.00 -13.34 0.75
CA VAL A 105 6.70 -11.92 0.52
C VAL A 105 5.40 -11.80 -0.28
N LEU A 106 4.54 -10.90 0.20
CA LEU A 106 3.21 -10.56 -0.35
C LEU A 106 3.10 -9.05 -0.66
N GLY A 107 4.15 -8.29 -0.42
CA GLY A 107 4.21 -6.88 -0.78
C GLY A 107 5.61 -6.30 -0.65
N VAL A 108 5.90 -5.26 -1.42
CA VAL A 108 7.15 -4.50 -1.38
C VAL A 108 6.88 -3.00 -1.44
N THR A 109 7.77 -2.23 -0.82
CA THR A 109 7.94 -0.81 -1.13
C THR A 109 9.33 -0.56 -1.67
N GLY A 110 9.48 0.47 -2.48
CA GLY A 110 10.77 0.90 -2.96
C GLY A 110 10.71 2.26 -3.63
N THR A 111 11.85 2.71 -4.13
CA THR A 111 11.98 4.01 -4.79
C THR A 111 12.84 3.91 -6.04
N VAL A 112 12.32 4.40 -7.15
CA VAL A 112 13.04 4.47 -8.44
C VAL A 112 13.07 5.90 -8.94
N THR A 113 13.97 6.19 -9.86
CA THR A 113 13.97 7.45 -10.60
C THR A 113 13.37 7.23 -11.98
N ALA A 114 12.63 8.23 -12.46
CA ALA A 114 12.05 8.26 -13.80
C ALA A 114 12.55 9.52 -14.53
N ASP A 115 12.59 9.49 -15.86
CA ASP A 115 12.84 10.71 -16.62
C ASP A 115 11.67 11.70 -16.50
N ASN A 116 11.96 12.99 -16.67
CA ASN A 116 10.97 14.06 -16.47
C ASN A 116 9.80 13.99 -17.47
N GLU A 117 10.02 13.42 -18.67
CA GLU A 117 8.98 13.27 -19.68
C GLU A 117 7.97 12.20 -19.27
N LEU A 118 8.47 11.05 -18.79
CA LEU A 118 7.65 9.97 -18.22
C LEU A 118 6.88 10.44 -16.98
N VAL A 119 7.54 11.16 -16.07
CA VAL A 119 6.87 11.74 -14.90
C VAL A 119 5.73 12.66 -15.33
N LYS A 120 6.00 13.58 -16.26
CA LYS A 120 4.97 14.48 -16.79
C LYS A 120 3.81 13.70 -17.41
N ALA A 121 4.10 12.70 -18.23
CA ALA A 121 3.07 11.88 -18.87
C ALA A 121 2.21 11.12 -17.85
N LEU A 122 2.82 10.52 -16.81
CA LEU A 122 2.13 9.83 -15.72
C LEU A 122 1.21 10.76 -14.94
N VAL A 123 1.69 11.99 -14.64
CA VAL A 123 0.96 13.00 -13.87
C VAL A 123 -0.21 13.58 -14.67
N ASP A 124 -0.01 13.86 -15.96
CA ASP A 124 -0.99 14.49 -16.85
C ASP A 124 -2.08 13.52 -17.30
N ASN A 125 -1.73 12.25 -17.54
CA ASN A 125 -2.67 11.23 -18.03
C ASN A 125 -2.45 9.85 -17.37
N PRO A 126 -2.73 9.70 -16.06
CA PRO A 126 -2.52 8.44 -15.36
C PRO A 126 -3.36 7.30 -15.94
N GLY A 127 -4.55 7.58 -16.48
CA GLY A 127 -5.40 6.58 -17.13
C GLY A 127 -4.80 5.99 -18.41
N GLY A 128 -3.77 6.63 -18.98
CA GLY A 128 -2.96 6.11 -20.08
C GLY A 128 -1.84 5.15 -19.65
N PHE A 129 -1.73 4.85 -18.36
CA PHE A 129 -0.73 3.95 -17.79
C PHE A 129 -1.39 2.87 -16.94
N TYR A 130 -0.72 1.72 -16.85
CA TYR A 130 -1.15 0.62 -15.99
C TYR A 130 0.01 -0.03 -15.26
N ALA A 131 -0.28 -0.55 -14.08
CA ALA A 131 0.62 -1.47 -13.38
C ALA A 131 0.33 -2.91 -13.81
N ASN A 132 1.38 -3.72 -13.88
CA ASN A 132 1.29 -5.14 -14.15
C ASN A 132 2.29 -5.92 -13.29
N LEU A 133 1.87 -7.08 -12.78
CA LEU A 133 2.74 -8.02 -12.07
C LEU A 133 2.78 -9.34 -12.84
N HIS A 134 3.95 -9.96 -12.89
CA HIS A 134 4.18 -11.21 -13.62
C HIS A 134 4.62 -12.29 -12.64
N ASP A 135 4.09 -13.50 -12.79
CA ASP A 135 4.56 -14.68 -12.07
C ASP A 135 4.96 -15.80 -13.04
N ARG A 136 5.40 -16.94 -12.51
CA ARG A 136 5.88 -18.06 -13.34
C ARG A 136 4.79 -18.70 -14.20
N VAL A 137 3.55 -18.71 -13.72
CA VAL A 137 2.41 -19.29 -14.43
C VAL A 137 1.87 -18.30 -15.48
N HIS A 138 1.96 -17.01 -15.19
CA HIS A 138 1.48 -15.92 -16.00
C HIS A 138 2.62 -14.97 -16.41
N PRO A 139 3.57 -15.41 -17.26
CA PRO A 139 4.75 -14.63 -17.60
C PRO A 139 4.43 -13.35 -18.39
N LYS A 140 3.26 -13.28 -19.04
CA LYS A 140 2.79 -12.11 -19.78
C LYS A 140 1.95 -11.13 -18.93
N GLY A 141 1.61 -11.51 -17.70
CA GLY A 141 0.82 -10.70 -16.78
C GLY A 141 -0.09 -11.58 -15.93
N ALA A 142 0.14 -11.60 -14.62
CA ALA A 142 -0.74 -12.24 -13.65
C ALA A 142 -1.92 -11.34 -13.28
N VAL A 143 -1.66 -10.05 -13.07
CA VAL A 143 -2.69 -9.05 -12.73
C VAL A 143 -2.34 -7.67 -13.31
N ARG A 144 -3.36 -6.96 -13.83
CA ARG A 144 -3.24 -5.64 -14.48
C ARG A 144 -4.28 -4.65 -13.95
N GLY A 145 -3.95 -3.35 -13.95
CA GLY A 145 -4.87 -2.28 -13.57
C GLY A 145 -4.38 -0.88 -13.96
N GLN A 146 -5.28 -0.04 -14.47
CA GLN A 146 -4.96 1.35 -14.84
C GLN A 146 -4.74 2.23 -13.61
N PHE A 147 -3.93 3.28 -13.76
CA PHE A 147 -3.73 4.25 -12.70
C PHE A 147 -4.83 5.32 -12.65
N HIS A 148 -5.17 5.70 -11.43
CA HIS A 148 -6.05 6.82 -11.09
C HIS A 148 -5.28 7.80 -10.23
N ARG A 149 -5.40 9.09 -10.51
CA ARG A 149 -4.85 10.15 -9.65
C ARG A 149 -5.66 10.21 -8.36
N LEU A 150 -4.99 10.21 -7.21
CA LEU A 150 -5.63 10.44 -5.91
C LEU A 150 -5.74 11.95 -5.64
N SER A 151 -6.75 12.36 -4.87
CA SER A 151 -6.94 13.75 -4.44
C SER A 151 -6.29 14.04 -3.08
N ARG A 152 -5.82 13.02 -2.37
CA ARG A 152 -5.17 13.16 -1.06
C ARG A 152 -3.91 12.30 -0.97
N PRO A 153 -2.94 12.72 -0.13
CA PRO A 153 -1.80 11.87 0.23
C PRO A 153 -2.26 10.54 0.85
N VAL A 154 -1.48 9.49 0.61
CA VAL A 154 -1.68 8.14 1.15
C VAL A 154 -0.37 7.62 1.72
N ASP A 155 -0.44 6.88 2.84
CA ASP A 155 0.74 6.22 3.40
C ASP A 155 1.07 4.92 2.65
N LEU A 156 2.22 4.92 1.96
CA LEU A 156 2.76 3.72 1.31
C LEU A 156 3.04 2.58 2.31
N GLY A 157 3.34 2.92 3.58
CA GLY A 157 3.46 1.94 4.66
C GLY A 157 2.15 1.22 4.94
N GLY A 158 1.04 1.96 5.01
CA GLY A 158 -0.32 1.43 5.12
C GLY A 158 -0.71 0.53 3.95
N VAL A 159 -0.27 0.85 2.73
CA VAL A 159 -0.44 -0.02 1.55
C VAL A 159 0.36 -1.31 1.70
N LEU A 160 1.63 -1.21 2.07
CA LEU A 160 2.50 -2.36 2.29
C LEU A 160 1.95 -3.29 3.39
N HIS A 161 1.48 -2.71 4.50
CA HIS A 161 0.96 -3.44 5.65
C HIS A 161 -0.37 -4.14 5.34
N GLY A 162 -1.28 -3.44 4.66
CA GLY A 162 -2.64 -3.90 4.39
C GLY A 162 -3.59 -3.71 5.58
N SER A 163 -4.71 -4.45 5.56
CA SER A 163 -5.83 -4.22 6.47
C SER A 163 -5.74 -4.90 7.83
N ASP A 164 -4.88 -5.90 8.00
CA ASP A 164 -4.82 -6.69 9.24
C ASP A 164 -3.93 -6.01 10.29
N GLN A 165 -4.42 -5.87 11.51
CA GLN A 165 -3.72 -5.12 12.57
C GLN A 165 -2.50 -5.87 13.14
N ALA A 166 -1.33 -5.24 13.09
CA ALA A 166 -0.21 -5.70 13.90
C ALA A 166 -0.50 -5.56 15.41
N THR A 167 -0.10 -6.58 16.16
CA THR A 167 -0.19 -6.60 17.62
C THR A 167 1.16 -6.38 18.28
N LEU A 168 2.26 -6.49 17.52
CA LEU A 168 3.62 -6.28 17.97
C LEU A 168 4.35 -5.31 17.05
N SER A 169 5.31 -4.58 17.60
CA SER A 169 6.19 -3.71 16.83
C SER A 169 7.62 -3.67 17.37
N ALA A 170 8.56 -3.23 16.53
CA ALA A 170 9.93 -2.92 16.95
C ALA A 170 10.53 -1.79 16.10
N GLY A 171 11.23 -0.87 16.76
CA GLY A 171 12.19 0.03 16.12
C GLY A 171 13.58 -0.58 16.20
N ALA A 172 14.27 -0.65 15.06
CA ALA A 172 15.55 -1.31 14.92
C ALA A 172 16.61 -0.37 14.37
N ASP A 173 17.84 -0.48 14.89
CA ASP A 173 19.02 0.23 14.41
C ASP A 173 20.28 -0.63 14.62
N GLY A 174 21.41 -0.21 14.04
CA GLY A 174 22.66 -0.96 14.15
C GLY A 174 23.36 -0.84 15.50
N ALA A 175 23.06 0.18 16.31
CA ALA A 175 23.64 0.30 17.65
C ALA A 175 23.06 -0.74 18.62
N GLN A 176 21.85 -1.23 18.36
CA GLN A 176 21.23 -2.33 19.10
C GLN A 176 21.83 -3.71 18.79
N GLU A 177 22.62 -3.86 17.73
CA GLU A 177 23.26 -5.13 17.38
C GLU A 177 24.43 -5.52 18.29
N VAL A 178 24.72 -6.83 18.33
CA VAL A 178 25.82 -7.38 19.15
C VAL A 178 26.67 -8.36 18.33
N PRO A 179 27.88 -7.96 17.86
CA PRO A 179 28.46 -6.61 17.92
C PRO A 179 27.67 -5.60 17.06
N ALA A 180 27.96 -4.30 17.23
CA ALA A 180 27.27 -3.23 16.50
C ALA A 180 27.25 -3.46 14.97
N GLY A 181 26.10 -3.18 14.38
CA GLY A 181 25.78 -3.38 12.98
C GLY A 181 25.96 -2.10 12.17
N ASP A 182 25.04 -1.85 11.24
CA ASP A 182 25.08 -0.73 10.32
C ASP A 182 24.79 0.60 11.05
N PRO A 183 25.75 1.55 11.12
CA PRO A 183 25.57 2.79 11.88
C PRO A 183 24.43 3.66 11.33
N ASP A 184 24.18 3.61 10.02
CA ASP A 184 23.17 4.42 9.33
C ASP A 184 21.85 3.68 9.17
N GLY A 185 21.89 2.35 9.31
CA GLY A 185 20.74 1.48 9.19
C GLY A 185 19.65 1.74 10.22
N ARG A 186 18.41 1.88 9.74
CA ARG A 186 17.19 1.93 10.57
C ARG A 186 16.13 1.01 9.98
N ALA A 187 15.33 0.39 10.84
CA ALA A 187 14.15 -0.35 10.40
C ALA A 187 12.99 -0.25 11.38
N THR A 188 11.78 -0.43 10.87
CA THR A 188 10.57 -0.58 11.66
C THR A 188 9.89 -1.88 11.29
N TRP A 189 9.44 -2.60 12.31
CA TRP A 189 8.78 -3.89 12.20
C TRP A 189 7.39 -3.84 12.79
N TRP A 190 6.46 -4.51 12.11
CA TRP A 190 5.11 -4.76 12.58
C TRP A 190 4.76 -6.22 12.37
N LEU A 191 4.36 -6.90 13.44
CA LEU A 191 4.11 -8.33 13.41
C LEU A 191 2.70 -8.63 13.96
N ARG A 192 2.07 -9.64 13.37
CA ARG A 192 0.82 -10.23 13.84
C ARG A 192 1.00 -11.74 13.97
N PRO A 193 1.37 -12.24 15.16
CA PRO A 193 1.36 -13.67 15.47
C PRO A 193 -0.09 -14.17 15.44
N SER A 194 -0.37 -15.23 14.67
CA SER A 194 -1.73 -15.77 14.53
C SER A 194 -1.69 -17.27 14.22
N GLY A 195 -2.29 -18.08 15.10
CA GLY A 195 -2.35 -19.53 14.94
C GLY A 195 -0.95 -20.16 14.82
N SER A 196 -0.62 -20.65 13.63
CA SER A 196 0.67 -21.24 13.26
C SER A 196 1.45 -20.40 12.24
N SER A 197 1.30 -19.08 12.29
CA SER A 197 1.98 -18.16 11.38
C SER A 197 2.29 -16.82 12.04
N ILE A 198 3.21 -16.08 11.43
CA ILE A 198 3.44 -14.67 11.72
C ILE A 198 3.29 -13.92 10.41
N ALA A 199 2.31 -13.01 10.35
CA ALA A 199 2.31 -11.96 9.33
C ALA A 199 3.26 -10.85 9.78
N TYR A 200 4.03 -10.30 8.85
CA TYR A 200 5.03 -9.28 9.15
C TYR A 200 5.03 -8.17 8.10
N THR A 201 5.52 -7.01 8.53
CA THR A 201 5.89 -5.88 7.67
C THR A 201 7.18 -5.31 8.22
N ALA A 202 8.16 -5.08 7.33
CA ALA A 202 9.41 -4.43 7.62
C ALA A 202 9.59 -3.27 6.64
N ARG A 203 9.97 -2.10 7.16
CA ARG A 203 10.47 -0.98 6.36
C ARG A 203 11.83 -0.57 6.87
N TRP A 204 12.72 -0.15 5.99
CA TRP A 204 14.07 0.26 6.36
C TRP A 204 14.57 1.44 5.54
N SER A 205 15.61 2.08 6.07
CA SER A 205 16.38 3.13 5.42
C SER A 205 17.84 3.03 5.85
N GLY A 206 18.75 3.61 5.07
CA GLY A 206 20.17 3.61 5.37
C GLY A 206 20.82 2.23 5.34
N LEU A 207 20.21 1.27 4.64
CA LEU A 207 20.75 -0.09 4.47
C LEU A 207 21.04 -0.35 2.99
N GLY A 208 22.10 -1.12 2.73
CA GLY A 208 22.30 -1.78 1.45
C GLY A 208 21.25 -2.88 1.19
N ARG A 209 21.52 -3.75 0.19
CA ARG A 209 20.62 -4.85 -0.17
C ARG A 209 20.36 -5.76 1.03
N VAL A 210 19.10 -5.83 1.47
CA VAL A 210 18.70 -6.68 2.60
C VAL A 210 18.60 -8.14 2.13
N THR A 211 19.22 -9.06 2.85
CA THR A 211 19.27 -10.50 2.50
C THR A 211 18.24 -11.33 3.25
N ASN A 212 17.87 -10.97 4.47
CA ASN A 212 16.96 -11.76 5.29
C ASN A 212 16.50 -10.98 6.51
N GLY A 213 15.39 -11.46 7.07
CA GLY A 213 14.87 -10.98 8.35
C GLY A 213 14.37 -12.11 9.22
N HIS A 214 14.61 -11.99 10.53
CA HIS A 214 14.28 -13.03 11.51
C HIS A 214 13.61 -12.45 12.76
N VAL A 215 12.99 -13.35 13.52
CA VAL A 215 12.74 -13.16 14.96
C VAL A 215 13.66 -14.09 15.74
N HIS A 216 14.35 -13.54 16.73
CA HIS A 216 15.21 -14.29 17.66
C HIS A 216 14.63 -14.27 19.07
N LYS A 217 14.98 -15.29 19.88
CA LYS A 217 14.75 -15.29 21.33
C LYS A 217 16.04 -14.93 22.05
N GLY A 218 16.09 -13.77 22.70
CA GLY A 218 17.30 -13.32 23.41
C GLY A 218 17.03 -12.19 24.40
N ALA A 219 17.78 -12.21 25.50
CA ALA A 219 17.77 -11.12 26.47
C ALA A 219 18.39 -9.85 25.85
N PRO A 220 18.08 -8.64 26.38
CA PRO A 220 18.71 -7.40 25.95
C PRO A 220 20.25 -7.51 25.91
N GLY A 221 20.85 -7.07 24.80
CA GLY A 221 22.31 -7.10 24.61
C GLY A 221 22.91 -8.49 24.42
N ARG A 222 22.11 -9.55 24.17
CA ARG A 222 22.62 -10.91 23.92
C ARG A 222 22.05 -11.50 22.65
N ASN A 223 22.91 -12.20 21.89
CA ASN A 223 22.48 -12.96 20.72
C ASN A 223 21.65 -14.17 21.14
N GLY A 224 20.59 -14.41 20.37
CA GLY A 224 19.61 -15.46 20.60
C GLY A 224 19.48 -16.41 19.42
N ALA A 225 18.89 -17.58 19.65
CA ALA A 225 18.53 -18.48 18.55
C ALA A 225 17.42 -17.86 17.68
N VAL A 226 17.50 -18.09 16.37
CA VAL A 226 16.40 -17.79 15.45
C VAL A 226 15.21 -18.68 15.81
N VAL A 227 14.03 -18.06 15.95
CA VAL A 227 12.76 -18.76 16.24
C VAL A 227 11.74 -18.62 15.13
N ALA A 228 11.93 -17.68 14.20
CA ALA A 228 11.14 -17.55 12.98
C ALA A 228 11.97 -16.91 11.87
N ASP A 229 12.01 -17.58 10.71
CA ASP A 229 12.52 -17.02 9.45
C ASP A 229 11.38 -16.27 8.75
N LEU A 230 11.49 -14.94 8.63
CA LEU A 230 10.42 -14.11 8.05
C LEU A 230 10.54 -14.12 6.51
N PHE A 231 11.74 -13.82 6.01
CA PHE A 231 12.11 -13.93 4.61
C PHE A 231 13.62 -14.13 4.46
N ALA A 232 14.02 -14.69 3.32
CA ALA A 232 15.42 -14.80 2.93
C ALA A 232 15.57 -14.75 1.40
N GLU A 233 16.51 -13.95 0.94
CA GLU A 233 17.04 -13.89 -0.41
C GLU A 233 18.57 -13.84 -0.32
N THR A 234 19.23 -14.95 -0.60
CA THR A 234 20.69 -15.10 -0.44
C THR A 234 21.50 -14.09 -1.24
N LYS A 235 20.97 -13.62 -2.39
CA LYS A 235 21.61 -12.63 -3.25
C LYS A 235 21.26 -11.18 -2.88
N GLY A 236 20.41 -11.00 -1.86
CA GLY A 236 19.82 -9.71 -1.51
C GLY A 236 18.60 -9.38 -2.34
N LEU A 237 17.63 -8.70 -1.72
CA LEU A 237 16.51 -8.09 -2.41
C LEU A 237 16.99 -7.04 -3.45
N PRO A 238 16.13 -6.66 -4.41
CA PRO A 238 16.42 -5.53 -5.29
C PRO A 238 16.83 -4.29 -4.50
N GLU A 239 17.84 -3.55 -4.99
CA GLU A 239 18.46 -2.45 -4.25
C GLU A 239 17.53 -1.28 -3.96
N ASN A 240 16.55 -1.07 -4.83
CA ASN A 240 15.54 -0.05 -4.68
C ASN A 240 14.45 -0.40 -3.67
N VAL A 241 14.39 -1.65 -3.17
CA VAL A 241 13.39 -2.09 -2.20
C VAL A 241 13.76 -1.62 -0.80
N THR A 242 12.83 -0.93 -0.16
CA THR A 242 12.96 -0.32 1.17
C THR A 242 11.97 -0.91 2.17
N GLY A 243 11.24 -1.96 1.79
CA GLY A 243 10.30 -2.62 2.68
C GLY A 243 9.68 -3.87 2.06
N VAL A 244 9.32 -4.82 2.93
CA VAL A 244 8.59 -6.04 2.56
C VAL A 244 7.46 -6.30 3.55
N ALA A 245 6.40 -6.94 3.08
CA ALA A 245 5.39 -7.56 3.91
C ALA A 245 5.18 -9.01 3.48
N GLY A 246 4.76 -9.86 4.41
CA GLY A 246 4.61 -11.28 4.13
C GLY A 246 3.96 -12.07 5.25
N VAL A 247 3.85 -13.37 5.05
CA VAL A 247 3.40 -14.34 6.04
C VAL A 247 4.35 -15.52 6.02
N THR A 248 4.81 -15.93 7.20
CA THR A 248 5.66 -17.11 7.35
C THR A 248 5.01 -18.12 8.30
N PRO A 249 5.08 -19.43 8.01
CA PRO A 249 4.66 -20.46 8.95
C PRO A 249 5.61 -20.51 10.16
N VAL A 250 5.04 -20.57 11.36
CA VAL A 250 5.79 -20.65 12.62
C VAL A 250 5.06 -21.62 13.55
N PRO A 251 5.75 -22.55 14.25
CA PRO A 251 5.08 -23.48 15.14
C PRO A 251 4.18 -22.76 16.15
N ALA A 252 2.94 -23.22 16.32
CA ALA A 252 1.95 -22.53 17.16
C ALA A 252 2.41 -22.27 18.60
N LYS A 253 3.23 -23.17 19.17
CA LYS A 253 3.86 -22.98 20.48
C LYS A 253 4.83 -21.80 20.50
N VAL A 254 5.56 -21.54 19.42
CA VAL A 254 6.47 -20.39 19.28
C VAL A 254 5.66 -19.10 19.13
N VAL A 255 4.65 -19.09 18.26
CA VAL A 255 3.72 -17.96 18.05
C VAL A 255 3.12 -17.51 19.39
N LYS A 256 2.57 -18.45 20.18
CA LYS A 256 2.00 -18.15 21.49
C LYS A 256 2.99 -17.55 22.47
N ARG A 257 4.25 -18.02 22.48
CA ARG A 257 5.28 -17.47 23.37
C ARG A 257 5.72 -16.06 22.96
N ILE A 258 5.86 -15.80 21.66
CA ILE A 258 6.18 -14.46 21.15
C ILE A 258 5.06 -13.47 21.54
N ALA A 259 3.80 -13.86 21.38
CA ALA A 259 2.67 -13.00 21.74
C ALA A 259 2.54 -12.77 23.26
N ALA A 260 2.88 -13.76 24.08
CA ALA A 260 2.76 -13.66 25.54
C ALA A 260 3.86 -12.83 26.20
N ASP A 261 5.07 -12.84 25.64
CA ASP A 261 6.22 -12.10 26.16
C ASP A 261 7.06 -11.55 24.99
N PRO A 262 6.57 -10.53 24.26
CA PRO A 262 7.28 -10.00 23.10
C PRO A 262 8.65 -9.45 23.48
N GLY A 263 8.81 -8.94 24.71
CA GLY A 263 10.07 -8.43 25.20
C GLY A 263 11.21 -9.46 25.32
N ALA A 264 10.92 -10.76 25.30
CA ALA A 264 11.95 -11.79 25.24
C ALA A 264 12.51 -12.03 23.82
N TYR A 265 12.02 -11.27 22.84
CA TYR A 265 12.32 -11.46 21.43
C TYR A 265 12.76 -10.15 20.77
N TYR A 266 13.52 -10.29 19.68
CA TYR A 266 13.94 -9.17 18.85
C TYR A 266 13.85 -9.55 17.37
N THR A 267 13.61 -8.55 16.53
CA THR A 267 13.72 -8.66 15.08
C THR A 267 15.11 -8.24 14.62
N ASN A 268 15.52 -8.78 13.47
CA ASN A 268 16.80 -8.48 12.86
C ASN A 268 16.68 -8.45 11.34
N LEU A 269 17.42 -7.55 10.68
CA LEU A 269 17.69 -7.57 9.24
C LEU A 269 19.19 -7.73 9.01
N HIS A 270 19.57 -8.42 7.94
CA HIS A 270 20.97 -8.51 7.52
C HIS A 270 21.17 -7.98 6.10
N THR A 271 22.41 -7.62 5.81
CA THR A 271 22.90 -7.25 4.47
C THR A 271 24.19 -8.05 4.18
N PRO A 272 24.71 -8.05 2.95
CA PRO A 272 25.98 -8.68 2.62
C PRO A 272 27.16 -8.19 3.48
N ASP A 273 27.16 -6.90 3.82
CA ASP A 273 28.22 -6.27 4.64
C ASP A 273 28.07 -6.61 6.13
N PHE A 274 26.82 -6.77 6.60
CA PHE A 274 26.48 -7.04 7.98
C PHE A 274 25.86 -8.43 8.16
N LYS A 275 26.62 -9.48 7.82
CA LYS A 275 26.15 -10.88 7.87
C LYS A 275 25.70 -11.35 9.26
N ARG A 276 26.25 -10.75 10.33
CA ARG A 276 25.87 -11.05 11.73
C ARG A 276 24.63 -10.31 12.22
N GLY A 277 24.13 -9.34 11.44
CA GLY A 277 23.01 -8.46 11.77
C GLY A 277 23.36 -7.02 11.39
N ALA A 278 22.54 -6.40 10.54
CA ALA A 278 22.66 -5.01 10.15
C ALA A 278 21.93 -4.10 11.15
N VAL A 279 20.69 -4.45 11.50
CA VAL A 279 19.88 -3.70 12.48
C VAL A 279 19.05 -4.64 13.34
N ARG A 280 18.94 -4.32 14.64
CA ARG A 280 18.16 -5.08 15.63
C ARG A 280 17.15 -4.19 16.30
N GLY A 281 15.96 -4.73 16.59
CA GLY A 281 14.94 -4.06 17.39
C GLY A 281 14.22 -5.03 18.33
N ARG A 282 14.08 -4.66 19.61
CA ARG A 282 13.30 -5.46 20.57
C ARG A 282 11.80 -5.38 20.28
N LEU A 283 11.10 -6.50 20.33
CA LEU A 283 9.65 -6.52 20.16
C LEU A 283 8.94 -5.92 21.39
N SER A 284 7.90 -5.14 21.13
CA SER A 284 6.96 -4.58 22.10
C SER A 284 5.54 -5.06 21.77
N GLY A 285 4.66 -5.00 22.77
CA GLY A 285 3.22 -5.28 22.61
C GLY A 285 2.40 -4.07 22.17
N ASP A 286 3.06 -3.01 21.69
CA ASP A 286 2.39 -1.78 21.31
C ASP A 286 1.67 -2.00 19.97
N ALA A 287 0.34 -1.94 20.04
CA ALA A 287 -0.51 -2.06 18.86
C ALA A 287 -0.26 -0.88 17.91
N PHE A 288 0.00 -1.18 16.64
CA PHE A 288 0.21 -0.16 15.63
C PHE A 288 -1.14 0.26 15.02
N THR A 289 -1.53 1.51 15.27
CA THR A 289 -2.72 2.14 14.69
C THR A 289 -2.27 3.12 13.62
N HIS A 290 -2.22 2.70 12.36
CA HIS A 290 -1.91 3.57 11.22
C HIS A 290 -2.93 3.40 10.11
N PRO A 291 -2.94 4.32 9.14
CA PRO A 291 -3.72 4.18 7.93
C PRO A 291 -3.47 2.85 7.22
N ARG A 292 -4.52 2.30 6.63
CA ARG A 292 -4.51 0.95 6.06
C ARG A 292 -4.97 1.01 4.62
N ALA A 293 -4.41 0.14 3.80
CA ALA A 293 -5.04 -0.22 2.54
C ALA A 293 -5.90 -1.47 2.71
N LEU A 294 -7.15 -1.37 2.28
CA LEU A 294 -8.07 -2.50 2.18
C LEU A 294 -8.63 -2.56 0.76
N THR A 295 -8.45 -3.69 0.10
CA THR A 295 -9.29 -4.07 -1.05
C THR A 295 -10.45 -4.91 -0.54
N ALA A 296 -11.68 -4.61 -0.96
CA ALA A 296 -12.88 -5.38 -0.67
C ALA A 296 -13.80 -5.41 -1.92
N GLU A 297 -13.97 -6.59 -2.52
CA GLU A 297 -14.92 -6.80 -3.61
C GLU A 297 -16.36 -6.81 -3.10
N VAL A 298 -17.28 -6.42 -3.97
CA VAL A 298 -18.72 -6.61 -3.78
C VAL A 298 -19.03 -8.11 -3.88
N LEU A 299 -19.60 -8.68 -2.82
CA LEU A 299 -20.06 -10.07 -2.78
C LEU A 299 -21.52 -10.18 -3.24
N THR A 300 -22.33 -9.20 -2.87
CA THR A 300 -23.71 -9.05 -3.34
C THR A 300 -23.98 -7.56 -3.46
N GLY A 301 -24.50 -7.11 -4.60
CA GLY A 301 -24.70 -5.68 -4.83
C GLY A 301 -25.82 -5.40 -5.82
N ALA A 302 -26.65 -4.41 -5.51
CA ALA A 302 -27.62 -3.84 -6.43
C ALA A 302 -27.56 -2.31 -6.40
N GLN A 303 -27.49 -1.70 -7.58
CA GLN A 303 -27.77 -0.29 -7.76
C GLN A 303 -29.29 -0.13 -7.79
N ILE A 304 -29.82 0.76 -6.95
CA ILE A 304 -31.24 1.01 -6.82
C ILE A 304 -31.56 2.31 -7.56
N TYR A 305 -32.54 2.24 -8.45
CA TYR A 305 -33.06 3.35 -9.21
C TYR A 305 -34.52 3.58 -8.88
N SER A 306 -34.94 4.83 -8.89
CA SER A 306 -36.35 5.22 -8.81
C SER A 306 -36.73 5.98 -10.08
N CYS A 307 -37.93 5.70 -10.57
CA CYS A 307 -38.50 6.40 -11.71
C CYS A 307 -38.94 7.81 -11.29
N THR A 308 -38.21 8.81 -11.76
CA THR A 308 -38.47 10.22 -11.44
C THR A 308 -38.62 11.05 -12.71
N ARG A 309 -39.12 12.27 -12.54
CA ARG A 309 -39.26 13.22 -13.64
C ARG A 309 -37.88 13.72 -14.08
N LEU A 310 -37.57 13.60 -15.37
CA LEU A 310 -36.29 14.04 -15.91
C LEU A 310 -36.27 15.56 -16.15
N PRO A 311 -35.09 16.21 -16.10
CA PRO A 311 -34.98 17.66 -16.36
C PRO A 311 -35.50 18.09 -17.73
N ALA A 312 -35.33 17.23 -18.75
CA ALA A 312 -35.82 17.47 -20.11
C ALA A 312 -37.33 17.15 -20.31
N GLY A 313 -38.04 16.81 -19.23
CA GLY A 313 -39.42 16.29 -19.29
C GLY A 313 -39.46 14.76 -19.46
N GLY A 314 -40.64 14.19 -19.22
CA GLY A 314 -40.84 12.73 -19.18
C GLY A 314 -40.33 12.09 -17.89
N PHE A 315 -40.36 10.76 -17.85
CA PHE A 315 -39.97 9.94 -16.70
C PHE A 315 -38.87 8.95 -17.08
N GLY A 316 -37.88 8.80 -16.22
CA GLY A 316 -36.76 7.88 -16.38
C GLY A 316 -36.18 7.46 -15.04
N PHE A 317 -35.38 6.39 -15.07
CA PHE A 317 -34.72 5.88 -13.88
C PHE A 317 -33.54 6.77 -13.48
N THR A 318 -33.59 7.27 -12.24
CA THR A 318 -32.51 8.07 -11.62
C THR A 318 -31.98 7.35 -10.39
N GLN A 319 -30.71 7.58 -10.05
CA GLN A 319 -30.07 6.91 -8.93
C GLN A 319 -30.81 7.22 -7.63
N PHE A 320 -31.28 6.16 -6.96
CA PHE A 320 -31.99 6.25 -5.69
C PHE A 320 -31.14 5.74 -4.52
N GLY A 321 -30.32 4.73 -4.74
CA GLY A 321 -29.45 4.23 -3.68
C GLY A 321 -28.65 3.02 -4.10
N VAL A 322 -28.03 2.37 -3.14
CA VAL A 322 -27.29 1.11 -3.32
C VAL A 322 -27.59 0.22 -2.13
N ALA A 323 -27.60 -1.08 -2.37
CA ALA A 323 -27.54 -2.08 -1.32
C ALA A 323 -26.45 -3.07 -1.72
N ALA A 324 -25.36 -3.10 -0.97
CA ALA A 324 -24.28 -4.04 -1.23
C ALA A 324 -23.59 -4.49 0.06
N THR A 325 -23.15 -5.75 0.06
CA THR A 325 -22.26 -6.31 1.07
C THR A 325 -20.93 -6.62 0.38
N LEU A 326 -19.87 -6.04 0.89
CA LEU A 326 -18.50 -6.24 0.41
C LEU A 326 -17.80 -7.28 1.30
N ARG A 327 -16.67 -7.81 0.83
CA ARG A 327 -15.78 -8.66 1.63
C ARG A 327 -15.46 -8.00 2.99
N ARG A 328 -15.33 -8.83 4.03
CA ARG A 328 -15.26 -8.44 5.46
C ARG A 328 -16.59 -7.92 6.02
N ASP A 329 -17.70 -8.29 5.39
CA ASP A 329 -19.07 -7.96 5.81
C ASP A 329 -19.29 -6.44 5.94
N ILE A 330 -18.66 -5.66 5.04
CA ILE A 330 -18.85 -4.21 4.99
C ILE A 330 -20.16 -3.93 4.27
N ASP A 331 -21.10 -3.30 4.97
CA ASP A 331 -22.34 -2.79 4.37
C ASP A 331 -22.06 -1.52 3.58
N HIS A 332 -22.65 -1.41 2.39
CA HIS A 332 -22.60 -0.23 1.55
C HIS A 332 -24.00 0.22 1.15
N SER A 333 -24.32 1.44 1.56
CA SER A 333 -25.62 2.07 1.39
C SER A 333 -25.47 3.58 1.15
N PHE A 334 -26.59 4.30 1.07
CA PHE A 334 -26.61 5.77 1.12
C PHE A 334 -27.11 6.21 2.49
N VAL A 335 -26.54 7.29 3.04
CA VAL A 335 -27.00 7.86 4.33
C VAL A 335 -28.48 8.24 4.26
N THR A 336 -28.89 8.81 3.14
CA THR A 336 -30.27 9.12 2.82
C THR A 336 -30.48 8.76 1.35
N PRO A 337 -31.46 7.91 1.01
CA PRO A 337 -31.74 7.60 -0.39
C PRO A 337 -31.93 8.87 -1.24
N ALA A 338 -31.47 8.79 -2.49
CA ALA A 338 -31.45 9.79 -3.55
C ALA A 338 -30.63 11.08 -3.29
N SER A 339 -30.31 11.41 -2.04
CA SER A 339 -29.78 12.74 -1.68
C SER A 339 -28.56 12.72 -0.76
N GLY A 340 -28.37 11.65 0.03
CA GLY A 340 -27.23 11.52 0.93
C GLY A 340 -25.98 10.98 0.23
N PRO A 341 -24.79 11.13 0.84
CA PRO A 341 -23.59 10.51 0.33
C PRO A 341 -23.64 8.97 0.47
N PRO A 342 -22.90 8.24 -0.38
CA PRO A 342 -22.61 6.83 -0.12
C PRO A 342 -21.88 6.67 1.21
N GLN A 343 -22.12 5.56 1.89
CA GLN A 343 -21.44 5.17 3.13
C GLN A 343 -21.02 3.70 3.11
N TRP A 344 -19.99 3.38 3.88
CA TRP A 344 -19.49 2.03 4.12
C TRP A 344 -19.35 1.83 5.62
N ILE A 345 -19.90 0.74 6.14
CA ILE A 345 -19.95 0.43 7.57
C ILE A 345 -19.39 -0.98 7.77
N ALA A 346 -18.30 -1.10 8.52
CA ALA A 346 -17.70 -2.38 8.86
C ALA A 346 -18.29 -2.95 10.16
N PRO A 347 -18.16 -4.28 10.42
CA PRO A 347 -18.66 -4.91 11.64
C PRO A 347 -18.02 -4.44 12.95
N ASP A 348 -16.88 -3.74 12.88
CA ASP A 348 -16.20 -3.15 14.03
C ASP A 348 -16.64 -1.69 14.30
N ASP A 349 -17.79 -1.30 13.74
CA ASP A 349 -18.40 0.04 13.80
C ASP A 349 -17.56 1.16 13.17
N SER A 350 -16.41 0.84 12.57
CA SER A 350 -15.70 1.82 11.73
C SER A 350 -16.49 2.05 10.44
N ALA A 351 -16.65 3.31 10.07
CA ALA A 351 -17.45 3.69 8.91
C ALA A 351 -16.93 4.96 8.26
N VAL A 352 -17.16 5.08 6.96
CA VAL A 352 -16.80 6.24 6.14
C VAL A 352 -17.94 6.63 5.20
N ARG A 353 -18.03 7.92 4.90
CA ARG A 353 -18.87 8.50 3.83
C ARG A 353 -18.00 8.97 2.68
N GLY A 354 -18.50 8.86 1.45
CA GLY A 354 -17.76 9.21 0.24
C GLY A 354 -18.30 10.46 -0.46
N ALA A 355 -17.40 11.31 -0.94
CA ALA A 355 -17.71 12.38 -1.90
C ALA A 355 -16.99 12.10 -3.22
N VAL A 356 -17.73 12.02 -4.33
CA VAL A 356 -17.15 11.71 -5.64
C VAL A 356 -16.22 12.83 -6.10
N VAL A 357 -14.98 12.47 -6.44
CA VAL A 357 -13.95 13.38 -6.96
C VAL A 357 -13.85 13.24 -8.47
N THR A 358 -13.70 12.01 -8.96
CA THR A 358 -13.61 11.72 -10.40
C THR A 358 -14.56 10.60 -10.79
N ARG A 359 -15.01 10.65 -12.05
CA ARG A 359 -15.80 9.61 -12.70
C ARG A 359 -15.09 9.19 -13.97
N THR A 360 -14.66 7.93 -14.05
CA THR A 360 -14.07 7.35 -15.26
C THR A 360 -15.12 6.46 -15.92
N PRO A 361 -15.47 6.70 -17.20
CA PRO A 361 -16.40 5.84 -17.93
C PRO A 361 -15.94 4.37 -17.95
N ASN A 362 -16.91 3.45 -17.88
CA ASN A 362 -16.67 2.02 -18.07
C ASN A 362 -17.85 1.46 -18.87
N ASP A 363 -17.66 1.26 -20.16
CA ASP A 363 -18.76 1.01 -21.11
C ASP A 363 -19.62 -0.18 -20.70
N GLY A 364 -20.95 0.00 -20.74
CA GLY A 364 -21.93 -1.02 -20.33
C GLY A 364 -21.97 -1.31 -18.82
N HIS A 365 -21.23 -0.57 -18.00
CA HIS A 365 -21.12 -0.76 -16.55
C HIS A 365 -21.21 0.58 -15.81
N LEU A 366 -21.36 0.53 -14.50
CA LEU A 366 -21.23 1.73 -13.67
C LEU A 366 -19.86 2.37 -13.87
N PRO A 367 -19.73 3.72 -13.85
CA PRO A 367 -18.43 4.37 -13.93
C PRO A 367 -17.56 3.98 -12.73
N GLU A 368 -16.25 3.89 -12.97
CA GLU A 368 -15.26 3.80 -11.91
C GLU A 368 -15.15 5.18 -11.22
N LEU A 369 -14.93 5.16 -9.91
CA LEU A 369 -14.97 6.38 -9.10
C LEU A 369 -13.69 6.50 -8.27
N LEU A 370 -13.20 7.74 -8.17
CA LEU A 370 -12.45 8.17 -7.00
C LEU A 370 -13.39 8.91 -6.07
N LEU A 371 -13.32 8.62 -4.77
CA LEU A 371 -14.04 9.35 -3.75
C LEU A 371 -13.09 9.80 -2.62
N ASP A 372 -13.33 11.00 -2.14
CA ASP A 372 -12.82 11.48 -0.86
C ASP A 372 -13.63 10.81 0.25
N ALA A 373 -12.94 10.13 1.17
CA ALA A 373 -13.57 9.51 2.33
C ALA A 373 -13.55 10.46 3.54
N THR A 374 -14.63 10.42 4.32
CA THR A 374 -14.74 11.10 5.62
C THR A 374 -15.20 10.10 6.65
N GLN A 375 -14.44 9.96 7.74
CA GLN A 375 -14.82 9.09 8.85
C GLN A 375 -16.19 9.48 9.41
N SER A 376 -17.07 8.50 9.59
CA SER A 376 -18.42 8.69 10.14
C SER A 376 -18.78 7.70 11.26
N GLY A 377 -17.94 6.69 11.49
CA GLY A 377 -18.08 5.71 12.57
C GLY A 377 -16.93 5.79 13.57
N ALA A 378 -16.60 4.65 14.18
CA ALA A 378 -15.49 4.52 15.12
C ALA A 378 -14.16 5.04 14.55
N ASN A 379 -13.35 5.66 15.41
CA ASN A 379 -12.03 6.23 15.08
C ASN A 379 -10.89 5.21 15.11
N THR A 380 -11.24 3.94 15.32
CA THR A 380 -10.37 2.77 15.19
C THR A 380 -11.11 1.70 14.40
N GLY A 381 -10.39 0.81 13.74
CA GLY A 381 -11.00 -0.30 13.00
C GLY A 381 -10.64 -0.29 11.52
N LEU A 382 -11.34 -1.12 10.76
CA LEU A 382 -11.05 -1.45 9.38
C LEU A 382 -11.09 -0.24 8.43
N LEU A 383 -12.04 0.69 8.66
CA LEU A 383 -12.29 1.85 7.80
C LEU A 383 -11.89 3.19 8.45
N ALA A 384 -11.47 3.19 9.72
CA ALA A 384 -11.32 4.41 10.52
C ALA A 384 -10.33 5.43 9.95
N HIS A 385 -9.35 4.98 9.18
CA HIS A 385 -8.29 5.84 8.65
C HIS A 385 -8.36 6.01 7.12
N ALA A 386 -9.43 5.54 6.47
CA ALA A 386 -9.55 5.70 5.02
C ALA A 386 -9.84 7.18 4.67
N THR A 387 -9.02 7.74 3.78
CA THR A 387 -9.12 9.13 3.28
C THR A 387 -9.48 9.18 1.80
N GLN A 388 -9.27 8.06 1.08
CA GLN A 388 -9.61 7.86 -0.33
C GLN A 388 -10.32 6.51 -0.51
N ILE A 389 -11.29 6.46 -1.43
CA ILE A 389 -11.95 5.24 -1.88
C ILE A 389 -11.89 5.20 -3.39
N LEU A 390 -11.40 4.10 -3.96
CA LEU A 390 -11.55 3.81 -5.38
C LEU A 390 -12.62 2.74 -5.56
N ARG A 391 -13.58 2.98 -6.45
CA ARG A 391 -14.50 1.95 -6.97
C ARG A 391 -14.05 1.58 -8.37
N LEU A 392 -13.45 0.42 -8.52
CA LEU A 392 -12.81 -0.05 -9.75
C LEU A 392 -13.44 -1.36 -10.24
N ASN A 393 -13.10 -1.78 -11.46
CA ASN A 393 -13.47 -3.09 -12.00
C ASN A 393 -14.99 -3.34 -11.92
N THR A 394 -15.78 -2.31 -12.22
CA THR A 394 -17.23 -2.35 -12.11
C THR A 394 -17.84 -3.26 -13.18
N THR A 395 -18.90 -3.98 -12.82
CA THR A 395 -19.71 -4.77 -13.74
C THR A 395 -21.19 -4.51 -13.48
N GLY A 396 -21.99 -4.43 -14.55
CA GLY A 396 -23.42 -4.19 -14.47
C GLY A 396 -23.81 -2.87 -13.80
N GLY A 397 -24.97 -2.85 -13.16
CA GLY A 397 -25.49 -1.73 -12.38
C GLY A 397 -26.00 -0.52 -13.14
N VAL A 398 -25.97 -0.51 -14.48
CA VAL A 398 -26.46 0.61 -15.32
C VAL A 398 -27.98 0.78 -15.19
N ALA A 399 -28.45 2.02 -15.22
CA ALA A 399 -29.87 2.34 -15.16
C ALA A 399 -30.64 1.64 -16.30
N PRO A 400 -31.85 1.08 -16.04
CA PRO A 400 -32.69 0.57 -17.13
C PRO A 400 -33.04 1.69 -18.12
N THR A 401 -33.02 1.37 -19.40
CA THR A 401 -33.36 2.30 -20.48
C THR A 401 -34.87 2.35 -20.70
N GLY A 402 -35.37 3.49 -21.20
CA GLY A 402 -36.77 3.69 -21.58
C GLY A 402 -37.60 4.46 -20.55
N THR A 403 -38.87 4.72 -20.90
CA THR A 403 -39.82 5.37 -19.99
C THR A 403 -40.25 4.43 -18.89
N CYS A 404 -40.54 4.97 -17.72
CA CYS A 404 -40.98 4.20 -16.56
C CYS A 404 -42.21 4.85 -15.89
N GLN A 405 -42.89 4.08 -15.04
CA GLN A 405 -44.01 4.59 -14.24
C GLN A 405 -43.48 5.30 -12.98
N PRO A 406 -43.92 6.53 -12.66
CA PRO A 406 -43.43 7.29 -11.50
C PRO A 406 -43.50 6.46 -10.22
N GLY A 407 -42.44 6.51 -9.40
CA GLY A 407 -42.36 5.75 -8.15
C GLY A 407 -42.01 4.26 -8.30
N THR A 408 -41.91 3.73 -9.52
CA THR A 408 -41.37 2.38 -9.75
C THR A 408 -39.88 2.36 -9.38
N GLU A 409 -39.47 1.33 -8.64
CA GLU A 409 -38.06 1.06 -8.36
C GLU A 409 -37.52 -0.06 -9.24
N ALA A 410 -36.25 0.06 -9.61
CA ALA A 410 -35.50 -0.99 -10.27
C ALA A 410 -34.22 -1.29 -9.46
N ARG A 411 -33.97 -2.57 -9.23
CA ARG A 411 -32.75 -3.07 -8.57
C ARG A 411 -31.91 -3.77 -9.63
N VAL A 412 -30.78 -3.18 -9.99
CA VAL A 412 -29.89 -3.70 -11.03
C VAL A 412 -28.64 -4.29 -10.37
N PRO A 413 -28.37 -5.60 -10.51
CA PRO A 413 -27.18 -6.22 -9.96
C PRO A 413 -25.89 -5.53 -10.45
N TYR A 414 -24.92 -5.37 -9.55
CA TYR A 414 -23.61 -4.83 -9.90
C TYR A 414 -22.49 -5.50 -9.08
N GLY A 415 -21.29 -5.50 -9.66
CA GLY A 415 -20.03 -5.85 -8.98
C GLY A 415 -19.03 -4.70 -9.05
N ALA A 416 -18.06 -4.70 -8.14
CA ALA A 416 -16.92 -3.78 -8.13
C ALA A 416 -15.81 -4.29 -7.17
N ASP A 417 -14.61 -3.75 -7.30
CA ASP A 417 -13.64 -3.69 -6.20
C ASP A 417 -13.69 -2.31 -5.55
N TYR A 418 -13.74 -2.29 -4.23
CA TYR A 418 -13.44 -1.09 -3.47
C TYR A 418 -12.03 -1.15 -2.90
N ILE A 419 -11.27 -0.08 -3.07
CA ILE A 419 -9.96 0.10 -2.43
C ILE A 419 -10.05 1.30 -1.50
N PHE A 420 -9.93 1.05 -0.21
CA PHE A 420 -9.85 2.07 0.83
C PHE A 420 -8.36 2.33 1.08
N LEU A 421 -7.93 3.58 0.95
CA LEU A 421 -6.57 4.03 1.21
C LEU A 421 -6.59 5.15 2.24
N GLY A 422 -5.56 5.22 3.07
CA GLY A 422 -5.45 6.19 4.16
C GLY A 422 -4.06 6.78 4.30
#